data_AF-A0A7Y3AIB8-F1
#
_entry.id   AF-A0A7Y3AIB8-F1
#
_cell.length_a   1.000
_cell.length_b   1.000
_cell.length_c   1.000
_cell.angle_alpha   90.00
_cell.angle_beta   90.00
_cell.angle_gamma   90.00
#
_symmetry.space_group_name_H-M   'P 1'
#
loop_
_entity.id
_entity.type
_entity.pdbx_description
1 polymer ?
#
loop_
_entity_poly.entity_id
_entity_poly.type
_entity_poly.pdbx_seq_one_letter_code
_entity_poly.pdbx_strand_id
1 'polypeptide(L)'
;MTHNQSSFIVVVKRECPTCLIMVPVIKQLLQAGKQIEIYCQDDESFHDEIEFIHHDVDLEHSFRYDVEYVPTLIRKEHEHETGRVFGWNREEWERLTGVEPLAKDLPENQPGCGSKSVEPGVMEQLQARFGAVPMRSRKIEFSPWDDPVELAYTRGWTD
;
A
#
# COMPACT_ATOMS: atom_id res chain seq x y z
N MET A 1 -14.39 -1.23 -30.65
CA MET A 1 -13.02 -1.26 -30.07
C MET A 1 -13.20 -1.02 -28.59
N THR A 2 -13.14 -2.06 -27.77
CA THR A 2 -13.10 -1.93 -26.31
C THR A 2 -11.77 -1.30 -25.96
N HIS A 3 -11.77 -0.01 -25.59
CA HIS A 3 -10.59 0.62 -25.01
C HIS A 3 -10.23 -0.17 -23.76
N ASN A 4 -9.09 -0.84 -23.76
CA ASN A 4 -8.53 -1.48 -22.57
C ASN A 4 -8.05 -0.34 -21.66
N GLN A 5 -8.91 0.10 -20.75
CA GLN A 5 -8.65 1.24 -19.89
C GLN A 5 -7.72 0.78 -18.76
N SER A 6 -6.44 1.15 -18.84
CA SER A 6 -5.49 0.91 -17.75
C SER A 6 -5.66 1.95 -16.65
N SER A 7 -5.63 1.49 -15.40
CA SER A 7 -5.49 2.35 -14.22
C SER A 7 -4.18 2.04 -13.50
N PHE A 8 -3.79 2.92 -12.59
CA PHE A 8 -2.55 2.82 -11.85
C PHE A 8 -2.81 2.99 -10.36
N ILE A 9 -2.02 2.30 -9.56
CA ILE A 9 -1.97 2.47 -8.12
C ILE A 9 -0.56 2.91 -7.76
N VAL A 10 -0.43 3.94 -6.95
CA VAL A 10 0.83 4.42 -6.41
C VAL A 10 0.78 4.31 -4.90
N VAL A 11 1.64 3.46 -4.33
CA VAL A 11 1.77 3.32 -2.88
C VAL A 11 3.04 4.02 -2.42
N VAL A 12 2.88 4.94 -1.47
CA VAL A 12 3.92 5.83 -0.94
C VAL A 12 3.93 5.83 0.58
N LYS A 13 4.98 6.40 1.15
CA LYS A 13 5.03 6.82 2.55
C LYS A 13 5.77 8.15 2.66
N ARG A 14 5.30 9.05 3.50
CA ARG A 14 5.85 10.40 3.68
C ARG A 14 7.26 10.36 4.27
N GLU A 15 7.56 9.40 5.13
CA GLU A 15 8.92 9.25 5.68
C GLU A 15 9.97 8.79 4.64
N CYS A 16 9.57 8.41 3.42
CA CYS A 16 10.49 7.99 2.36
C CYS A 16 10.90 9.19 1.48
N PRO A 17 12.19 9.59 1.47
CA PRO A 17 12.66 10.70 0.64
C PRO A 17 12.37 10.52 -0.86
N THR A 18 12.48 9.28 -1.35
CA THR A 18 12.18 8.94 -2.75
C THR A 18 10.71 9.18 -3.09
N CYS A 19 9.79 8.89 -2.17
CA CYS A 19 8.38 9.21 -2.39
C CYS A 19 8.16 10.72 -2.54
N LEU A 20 8.81 11.54 -1.71
CA LEU A 20 8.66 13.00 -1.75
C LEU A 20 9.17 13.60 -3.07
N ILE A 21 10.33 13.17 -3.58
CA ILE A 21 10.86 13.71 -4.83
C ILE A 21 10.04 13.30 -6.06
N MET A 22 9.21 12.26 -5.98
CA MET A 22 8.38 11.80 -7.09
C MET A 22 7.05 12.56 -7.22
N VAL A 23 6.73 13.50 -6.33
CA VAL A 23 5.50 14.33 -6.42
C VAL A 23 5.32 14.95 -7.82
N PRO A 24 6.35 15.51 -8.49
CA PRO A 24 6.22 16.02 -9.86
C PRO A 24 5.88 14.93 -10.89
N VAL A 25 6.35 13.69 -10.70
CA VAL A 25 6.06 12.55 -11.58
C VAL A 25 4.57 12.22 -11.50
N ILE A 26 4.04 12.08 -10.29
CA ILE A 26 2.62 11.79 -10.06
C ILE A 26 1.75 12.86 -10.73
N LYS A 27 2.11 14.14 -10.58
CA LYS A 27 1.42 15.25 -11.26
C LYS A 27 1.45 15.14 -12.77
N GLN A 28 2.61 14.82 -13.36
CA GLN A 28 2.73 14.66 -14.81
C GLN A 28 1.85 13.53 -15.32
N LEU A 29 1.76 12.42 -14.59
CA LEU A 29 0.88 11.30 -14.95
C LEU A 29 -0.60 11.69 -14.87
N LEU A 30 -1.03 12.40 -13.82
CA LEU A 30 -2.38 12.94 -13.69
C LEU A 30 -2.71 13.91 -14.84
N GLN A 31 -1.79 14.83 -15.16
CA GLN A 31 -1.93 15.78 -16.27
C GLN A 31 -1.98 15.08 -17.64
N ALA A 32 -1.29 13.95 -17.79
CA ALA A 32 -1.36 13.09 -18.97
C ALA A 32 -2.66 12.26 -19.04
N GLY A 33 -3.60 12.47 -18.11
CA GLY A 33 -4.91 11.80 -18.10
C GLY A 33 -4.86 10.35 -17.61
N LYS A 34 -3.79 9.93 -16.92
CA LYS A 34 -3.74 8.60 -16.31
C LYS A 34 -4.67 8.56 -15.10
N GLN A 35 -5.38 7.45 -14.95
CA GLN A 35 -6.19 7.17 -13.78
C GLN A 35 -5.29 6.59 -12.71
N ILE A 36 -5.09 7.32 -11.62
CA ILE A 36 -4.15 6.96 -10.56
C ILE A 36 -4.87 7.03 -9.22
N GLU A 37 -4.81 5.94 -8.47
CA GLU A 37 -5.16 5.90 -7.05
C GLU A 37 -3.88 5.94 -6.22
N ILE A 38 -3.81 6.84 -5.25
CA ILE A 38 -2.60 7.05 -4.43
C ILE A 38 -2.91 6.65 -3.00
N TYR A 39 -2.08 5.77 -2.42
CA TYR A 39 -2.19 5.34 -1.02
C TYR A 39 -0.94 5.74 -0.24
N CYS A 40 -1.11 6.42 0.89
CA CYS A 40 -0.03 6.77 1.81
C CYS A 40 -0.13 5.98 3.11
N GLN A 41 0.96 5.32 3.49
CA GLN A 41 1.00 4.39 4.64
C GLN A 41 1.08 5.08 6.02
N ASP A 42 1.44 6.36 6.08
CA ASP A 42 1.88 7.00 7.32
C ASP A 42 1.41 8.45 7.52
N ASP A 43 0.80 9.08 6.51
CA ASP A 43 0.35 10.47 6.59
C ASP A 43 -0.88 10.72 5.69
N GLU A 44 -1.93 11.30 6.26
CA GLU A 44 -3.16 11.65 5.53
C GLU A 44 -2.97 12.80 4.52
N SER A 45 -1.92 13.58 4.69
CA SER A 45 -1.53 14.76 3.91
C SER A 45 -0.13 14.58 3.30
N PHE A 46 0.16 13.38 2.77
CA PHE A 46 1.45 12.96 2.17
C PHE A 46 2.28 14.08 1.53
N HIS A 47 1.67 14.96 0.73
CA HIS A 47 2.28 16.21 0.26
C HIS A 47 1.20 17.24 -0.10
N ASP A 48 1.42 18.53 0.22
CA ASP A 48 0.46 19.65 0.00
C ASP A 48 0.07 19.85 -1.48
N GLU A 49 0.82 19.23 -2.38
CA GLU A 49 0.66 19.35 -3.82
C GLU A 49 -0.19 18.22 -4.44
N ILE A 50 -0.63 17.26 -3.63
CA ILE A 50 -1.44 16.11 -4.04
C ILE A 50 -2.76 16.15 -3.26
N GLU A 51 -3.85 16.51 -3.94
CA GLU A 51 -5.16 16.74 -3.29
C GLU A 51 -5.95 15.44 -3.00
N PHE A 52 -5.73 14.40 -3.81
CA PHE A 52 -6.50 13.15 -3.73
C PHE A 52 -5.59 12.00 -3.33
N ILE A 53 -5.55 11.71 -2.04
CA ILE A 53 -4.80 10.59 -1.49
C ILE A 53 -5.62 9.80 -0.48
N HIS A 54 -5.46 8.48 -0.51
CA HIS A 54 -6.04 7.58 0.46
C HIS A 54 -5.03 7.37 1.60
N HIS A 55 -5.45 7.69 2.83
CA HIS A 55 -4.67 7.39 4.01
C HIS A 55 -4.81 5.90 4.36
N ASP A 56 -3.80 5.11 4.03
CA ASP A 56 -3.72 3.66 4.27
C ASP A 56 -3.10 3.37 5.64
N VAL A 57 -3.61 4.02 6.68
CA VAL A 57 -3.08 3.93 8.06
C VAL A 57 -3.16 2.52 8.65
N ASP A 58 -4.19 1.77 8.26
CA ASP A 58 -4.40 0.37 8.65
C ASP A 58 -3.58 -0.60 7.79
N LEU A 59 -2.87 -0.09 6.77
CA LEU A 59 -2.06 -0.85 5.80
C LEU A 59 -2.83 -1.93 5.03
N GLU A 60 -4.17 -1.83 4.99
CA GLU A 60 -5.02 -2.80 4.31
C GLU A 60 -4.73 -2.81 2.80
N HIS A 61 -4.61 -1.65 2.17
CA HIS A 61 -4.36 -1.57 0.74
C HIS A 61 -2.93 -2.04 0.41
N SER A 62 -1.94 -1.58 1.19
CA SER A 62 -0.55 -2.03 1.07
C SER A 62 -0.42 -3.56 1.22
N PHE A 63 -1.18 -4.17 2.13
CA PHE A 63 -1.27 -5.62 2.28
C PHE A 63 -1.95 -6.30 1.09
N ARG A 64 -3.14 -5.83 0.68
CA ARG A 64 -3.91 -6.43 -0.41
C ARG A 64 -3.20 -6.38 -1.76
N TYR A 65 -2.39 -5.34 -1.98
CA TYR A 65 -1.58 -5.18 -3.19
C TYR A 65 -0.19 -5.83 -3.08
N ASP A 66 0.12 -6.49 -1.95
CA ASP A 66 1.38 -7.17 -1.71
C ASP A 66 2.58 -6.22 -1.94
N VAL A 67 2.54 -5.06 -1.27
CA VAL A 67 3.54 -4.00 -1.41
C VAL A 67 4.67 -4.22 -0.42
N GLU A 68 5.85 -4.59 -0.92
CA GLU A 68 7.05 -4.79 -0.08
C GLU A 68 7.93 -3.54 0.00
N TYR A 69 7.88 -2.68 -1.02
CA TYR A 69 8.71 -1.48 -1.15
C TYR A 69 7.86 -0.25 -1.46
N VAL A 70 8.36 0.92 -1.11
CA VAL A 70 7.77 2.20 -1.49
C VAL A 70 8.84 3.18 -1.99
N PRO A 71 8.56 3.96 -3.04
CA PRO A 71 7.31 3.93 -3.79
C PRO A 71 7.15 2.67 -4.64
N THR A 72 5.92 2.23 -4.84
CA THR A 72 5.57 1.19 -5.82
C THR A 72 4.48 1.74 -6.74
N LEU A 73 4.68 1.59 -8.06
CA LEU A 73 3.66 1.87 -9.07
C LEU A 73 3.17 0.53 -9.63
N ILE A 74 1.86 0.33 -9.61
CA ILE A 74 1.20 -0.87 -10.13
C ILE A 74 0.29 -0.44 -11.28
N ARG A 75 0.38 -1.15 -12.41
CA ARG A 75 -0.55 -0.99 -13.53
C ARG A 75 -1.61 -2.08 -13.45
N LYS A 76 -2.87 -1.67 -13.50
CA LYS A 76 -4.02 -2.55 -13.65
C LYS A 76 -4.62 -2.44 -15.04
N GLU A 77 -5.07 -3.57 -15.56
CA GLU A 77 -6.03 -3.63 -16.66
C GLU A 77 -7.27 -4.33 -16.12
N HIS A 78 -8.38 -3.59 -16.03
CA HIS A 78 -9.54 -3.99 -15.23
C HIS A 78 -9.13 -4.24 -13.76
N GLU A 79 -9.44 -5.41 -13.21
CA GLU A 79 -9.09 -5.79 -11.84
C GLU A 79 -7.76 -6.55 -11.72
N HIS A 80 -7.05 -6.75 -12.82
CA HIS A 80 -5.83 -7.54 -12.84
C HIS A 80 -4.60 -6.65 -12.94
N GLU A 81 -3.65 -6.90 -12.06
CA GLU A 81 -2.30 -6.35 -12.21
C GLU A 81 -1.64 -6.89 -13.48
N THR A 82 -1.04 -5.99 -14.24
CA THR A 82 -0.33 -6.29 -15.50
C THR A 82 1.14 -5.87 -15.48
N GLY A 83 1.57 -5.15 -14.44
CA GLY A 83 2.97 -4.84 -14.20
C GLY A 83 3.13 -3.95 -12.97
N ARG A 84 4.32 -3.98 -12.37
CA ARG A 84 4.72 -3.12 -11.27
C ARG A 84 6.17 -2.70 -11.39
N VAL A 85 6.50 -1.54 -10.81
CA VAL A 85 7.88 -1.03 -10.68
C VAL A 85 8.09 -0.51 -9.27
N PHE A 86 9.33 -0.62 -8.78
CA PHE A 86 9.71 -0.32 -7.40
C PHE A 86 10.71 0.82 -7.36
N GLY A 87 10.62 1.67 -6.34
CA GLY A 87 11.43 2.86 -6.27
C GLY A 87 11.15 3.82 -7.43
N TRP A 88 12.10 4.70 -7.69
CA TRP A 88 12.07 5.58 -8.84
C TRP A 88 13.10 5.11 -9.86
N ASN A 89 12.65 4.74 -11.04
CA ASN A 89 13.48 4.58 -12.23
C ASN A 89 12.72 5.18 -13.41
N ARG A 90 13.26 6.24 -14.02
CA ARG A 90 12.55 6.99 -15.07
C ARG A 90 12.11 6.07 -16.20
N GLU A 91 13.03 5.29 -16.75
CA GLU A 91 12.77 4.45 -17.92
C GLU A 91 11.71 3.38 -17.63
N GLU A 92 11.76 2.76 -16.44
CA GLU A 92 10.76 1.78 -16.01
C GLU A 92 9.36 2.40 -15.83
N TRP A 93 9.29 3.58 -15.22
CA TRP A 93 8.04 4.33 -15.05
C TRP A 93 7.46 4.79 -16.40
N GLU A 94 8.30 5.34 -17.29
CA GLU A 94 7.88 5.76 -18.64
C GLU A 94 7.35 4.56 -19.43
N ARG A 95 8.06 3.43 -19.40
CA ARG A 95 7.65 2.18 -20.06
C ARG A 95 6.34 1.62 -19.49
N LEU A 96 6.17 1.61 -18.16
CA LEU A 96 4.97 1.06 -17.54
C LEU A 96 3.75 1.96 -17.78
N THR A 97 3.93 3.28 -17.74
CA THR A 97 2.84 4.26 -17.88
C THR A 97 2.53 4.64 -19.33
N GLY A 98 3.51 4.51 -20.22
CA GLY A 98 3.47 5.04 -21.58
C GLY A 98 3.45 6.57 -21.63
N VAL A 99 3.97 7.25 -20.59
CA VAL A 99 4.13 8.71 -20.55
C VAL A 99 5.61 9.01 -20.58
N GLU A 100 6.04 9.80 -21.56
CA GLU A 100 7.41 10.25 -21.69
C GLU A 100 7.42 11.70 -22.23
N PRO A 101 8.40 12.53 -21.83
CA PRO A 101 9.40 12.28 -20.80
C PRO A 101 8.90 12.61 -19.38
N LEU A 102 9.29 11.82 -18.38
CA LEU A 102 8.98 12.04 -16.96
C LEU A 102 10.13 12.70 -16.19
N ALA A 103 9.80 13.74 -15.43
CA ALA A 103 10.66 14.42 -14.46
C ALA A 103 12.14 14.54 -14.87
N LYS A 104 12.39 15.30 -15.93
CA LYS A 104 13.73 15.50 -16.53
C LYS A 104 14.78 16.00 -15.54
N ASP A 105 14.35 16.78 -14.55
CA ASP A 105 15.23 17.40 -13.56
C ASP A 105 15.52 16.50 -12.34
N LEU A 106 14.90 15.32 -12.25
CA LEU A 106 15.20 14.33 -11.22
C LEU A 106 16.37 13.42 -11.63
N PRO A 107 17.07 12.80 -10.67
CA PRO A 107 17.97 11.68 -10.95
C PRO A 107 17.23 10.57 -11.71
N GLU A 108 17.92 9.84 -12.59
CA GLU A 108 17.31 8.76 -13.38
C GLU A 108 16.81 7.60 -12.52
N ASN A 109 17.47 7.36 -11.39
CA ASN A 109 17.18 6.25 -10.49
C ASN A 109 17.36 6.67 -9.03
N GLN A 110 16.42 6.30 -8.16
CA GLN A 110 16.51 6.43 -6.71
C GLN A 110 15.86 5.22 -6.04
N PRO A 111 16.57 4.53 -5.12
CA PRO A 111 16.01 3.39 -4.41
C PRO A 111 14.86 3.83 -3.49
N GLY A 112 13.90 2.93 -3.30
CA GLY A 112 12.84 3.10 -2.32
C GLY A 112 13.25 2.70 -0.90
N CYS A 113 12.27 2.69 0.00
CA CYS A 113 12.36 2.12 1.34
C CYS A 113 11.46 0.88 1.46
N GLY A 114 11.61 0.08 2.51
CA GLY A 114 10.65 -0.97 2.85
C GLY A 114 9.27 -0.37 3.16
N SER A 115 8.21 -1.07 2.74
CA SER A 115 6.84 -0.75 3.13
C SER A 115 6.63 -1.00 4.62
N LYS A 116 5.74 -0.22 5.23
CA LYS A 116 5.31 -0.45 6.62
C LYS A 116 4.59 -1.79 6.79
N SER A 117 3.95 -2.34 5.74
CA SER A 117 3.22 -3.62 5.81
C SER A 117 4.14 -4.83 6.04
N VAL A 118 5.42 -4.72 5.72
CA VAL A 118 6.43 -5.79 5.87
C VAL A 118 7.37 -5.54 7.05
N GLU A 119 7.09 -4.55 7.89
CA GLU A 119 7.84 -4.36 9.14
C GLU A 119 7.69 -5.59 10.05
N PRO A 120 8.72 -5.90 10.87
CA PRO A 120 8.68 -7.07 11.75
C PRO A 120 7.43 -7.11 12.63
N GLY A 121 6.66 -8.19 12.54
CA GLY A 121 5.43 -8.40 13.32
C GLY A 121 4.18 -7.72 12.75
N VAL A 122 4.30 -6.86 11.73
CA VAL A 122 3.16 -6.19 11.10
C VAL A 122 2.47 -7.12 10.11
N MET A 123 3.23 -7.84 9.30
CA MET A 123 2.67 -8.75 8.29
C MET A 123 1.77 -9.83 8.90
N GLU A 124 2.15 -10.38 10.07
CA GLU A 124 1.36 -11.37 10.79
C GLU A 124 0.03 -10.78 11.29
N GLN A 125 0.04 -9.53 11.75
CA GLN A 125 -1.17 -8.82 12.18
C GLN A 125 -2.09 -8.55 10.99
N LEU A 126 -1.53 -8.12 9.86
CA LEU A 126 -2.29 -7.87 8.63
C LEU A 126 -2.88 -9.16 8.07
N GLN A 127 -2.13 -10.27 8.09
CA GLN A 127 -2.63 -11.59 7.71
C GLN A 127 -3.79 -12.04 8.61
N ALA A 128 -3.70 -11.81 9.92
CA ALA A 128 -4.77 -12.14 10.86
C ALA A 128 -6.02 -11.25 10.67
N ARG A 129 -5.83 -9.98 10.28
CA ARG A 129 -6.92 -8.99 10.15
C ARG A 129 -7.61 -9.02 8.78
N PHE A 130 -6.83 -9.12 7.70
CA PHE A 130 -7.29 -8.95 6.32
C PHE A 130 -7.05 -10.18 5.43
N GLY A 131 -6.16 -11.08 5.85
CA GLY A 131 -5.80 -12.28 5.11
C GLY A 131 -6.81 -13.41 5.25
N ALA A 132 -6.64 -14.42 4.38
CA ALA A 132 -7.30 -15.70 4.56
C ALA A 132 -6.59 -16.51 5.65
N VAL A 133 -7.13 -16.49 6.86
CA VAL A 133 -6.67 -17.36 7.95
C VAL A 133 -7.50 -18.64 7.96
N PRO A 134 -6.88 -19.84 7.93
CA PRO A 134 -7.59 -21.12 8.03
C PRO A 134 -8.03 -21.40 9.49
N MET A 135 -8.36 -20.36 10.25
CA MET A 135 -8.73 -20.42 11.65
C MET A 135 -10.06 -19.71 11.84
N ARG A 136 -10.94 -20.31 12.65
CA ARG A 136 -12.21 -19.68 13.05
C ARG A 136 -12.03 -19.17 14.48
N SER A 137 -12.22 -17.88 14.68
CA SER A 137 -12.30 -17.28 16.01
C SER A 137 -13.75 -16.90 16.33
N ARG A 138 -14.07 -16.84 17.62
CA ARG A 138 -15.32 -16.25 18.11
C ARG A 138 -15.04 -15.54 19.42
N LYS A 139 -15.70 -14.40 19.66
CA LYS A 139 -15.69 -13.80 21.00
C LYS A 139 -16.46 -14.70 21.95
N ILE A 140 -15.90 -14.88 23.14
CA ILE A 140 -16.53 -15.65 24.21
C ILE A 140 -16.94 -14.64 25.27
N GLU A 141 -18.25 -14.48 25.45
CA GLU A 141 -18.78 -13.62 26.50
C GLU A 141 -18.64 -14.31 27.86
N PHE A 142 -18.31 -13.51 28.86
CA PHE A 142 -18.18 -13.93 30.25
C PHE A 142 -19.28 -13.24 31.07
N SER A 143 -19.73 -13.89 32.15
CA SER A 143 -20.55 -13.18 33.13
C SER A 143 -19.73 -12.05 33.76
N PRO A 144 -20.34 -10.91 34.12
CA PRO A 144 -19.67 -9.89 34.92
C PRO A 144 -19.15 -10.40 36.29
N TRP A 145 -19.64 -11.57 36.72
CA TRP A 145 -19.26 -12.22 37.98
C TRP A 145 -18.20 -13.32 37.80
N ASP A 146 -17.85 -13.67 36.55
CA ASP A 146 -16.81 -14.66 36.27
C ASP A 146 -15.44 -13.96 36.24
N ASP A 147 -14.44 -14.60 36.82
CA ASP A 147 -13.04 -14.22 36.60
C ASP A 147 -12.55 -14.84 35.27
N PRO A 148 -12.16 -14.03 34.26
CA PRO A 148 -11.71 -14.54 32.97
C PRO A 148 -10.50 -15.47 33.05
N VAL A 149 -9.61 -15.28 34.02
CA VAL A 149 -8.39 -16.09 34.17
C VAL A 149 -8.75 -17.46 34.73
N GLU A 150 -9.51 -17.52 35.82
CA GLU A 150 -9.98 -18.79 36.40
C GLU A 150 -10.87 -19.58 35.43
N LEU A 151 -11.71 -18.88 34.67
CA LEU A 151 -12.55 -19.53 33.66
C LEU A 151 -11.72 -20.06 32.48
N ALA A 152 -10.67 -19.34 32.07
CA ALA A 152 -9.72 -19.82 31.06
C ALA A 152 -8.95 -21.05 31.56
N TYR A 153 -8.49 -21.05 32.82
CA TYR A 153 -7.87 -22.21 33.46
C TYR A 153 -8.82 -23.41 33.54
N THR A 154 -10.06 -23.20 34.01
CA THR A 154 -11.11 -24.23 34.08
C THR A 154 -11.42 -24.83 32.70
N ARG A 155 -11.27 -24.04 31.64
CA ARG A 155 -11.45 -24.48 30.24
C ARG A 155 -10.19 -25.04 29.61
N GLY A 156 -9.07 -25.08 30.33
CA GLY A 156 -7.78 -25.60 29.86
C GLY A 156 -7.12 -24.73 28.79
N TRP A 157 -7.37 -23.42 28.78
CA TRP A 157 -6.75 -22.49 27.83
C TRP A 157 -5.45 -21.87 28.35
N THR A 158 -5.20 -21.96 29.65
CA THR A 158 -4.01 -21.45 30.34
C THR A 158 -3.53 -22.51 31.34
N ASP A 159 -2.23 -22.50 31.65
CA ASP A 159 -1.55 -23.39 32.61
C ASP A 159 -1.58 -22.87 34.05
#